data_AF-A0A847BQW2-F1
#
_entry.id   AF-A0A847BQW2-F1
#
_cell.length_a   1.000
_cell.length_b   1.000
_cell.length_c   1.000
_cell.angle_alpha   90.00
_cell.angle_beta   90.00
_cell.angle_gamma   90.00
#
_symmetry.space_group_name_H-M   'P 1'
#
loop_
_entity.id
_entity.type
_entity.pdbx_description
1 polymer ?
#
loop_
_entity_poly.entity_id
_entity_poly.type
_entity_poly.pdbx_seq_one_letter_code
_entity_poly.pdbx_strand_id
1 'polypeptide(L)'
;MSCFSVSLRSGSSGNSTFVRTESARLLVDLGLNGKRLALALEEFDEDPDQVDAILLTHEHTDHVSGVGVVMRRHRIPLYTTLSTFNKAESLLGKIDYDLVHLIVPGNPFTVRDTEIIAFPLSHDAVDPVGFRISSKHGDVGVMTDTGEFDVYARESLKGCRVVYLESNYDEDMLWNGDYPYPLKVRIDSRSGHLSNDEAGQ
;
A
#
# COMPACT_ATOMS: atom_id res chain seq x y z
N MET A 1 2.70 -24.37 -0.18
CA MET A 1 2.38 -23.29 0.78
C MET A 1 1.15 -22.56 0.26
N SER A 2 0.25 -22.16 1.14
CA SER A 2 -0.95 -21.38 0.80
C SER A 2 -0.61 -19.90 0.68
N CYS A 3 -1.36 -19.15 -0.12
CA CYS A 3 -1.36 -17.69 -0.08
C CYS A 3 -1.94 -17.22 1.27
N PHE A 4 -1.31 -16.19 1.85
CA PHE A 4 -1.70 -15.56 3.10
C PHE A 4 -1.56 -14.05 2.96
N SER A 5 -2.50 -13.28 3.49
CA SER A 5 -2.38 -11.83 3.55
C SER A 5 -3.04 -11.31 4.81
N VAL A 6 -2.52 -10.19 5.34
CA VAL A 6 -3.05 -9.52 6.52
C VAL A 6 -2.68 -8.05 6.53
N SER A 7 -3.59 -7.18 7.00
CA SER A 7 -3.23 -5.81 7.36
C SER A 7 -2.52 -5.83 8.72
N LEU A 8 -1.22 -5.53 8.73
CA LEU A 8 -0.43 -5.43 9.97
C LEU A 8 -0.79 -4.16 10.74
N ARG A 9 -1.17 -3.12 10.01
CA ARG A 9 -1.66 -1.85 10.55
C ARG A 9 -2.47 -1.12 9.49
N SER A 10 -3.55 -0.49 9.94
CA SER A 10 -4.34 0.45 9.17
C SER A 10 -4.61 1.71 10.00
N GLY A 11 -4.37 2.89 9.41
CA GLY A 11 -4.70 4.21 9.95
C GLY A 11 -3.52 5.19 10.01
N SER A 12 -3.83 6.46 10.30
CA SER A 12 -2.92 7.63 10.23
C SER A 12 -1.61 7.58 11.03
N SER A 13 -1.41 6.54 11.83
CA SER A 13 -0.17 6.28 12.60
C SER A 13 0.76 5.27 11.92
N GLY A 14 0.40 4.81 10.72
CA GLY A 14 1.14 3.88 9.88
C GLY A 14 0.21 2.89 9.19
N ASN A 15 0.42 2.66 7.90
CA ASN A 15 -0.22 1.64 7.09
C ASN A 15 0.82 0.61 6.65
N SER A 16 0.47 -0.68 6.75
CA SER A 16 1.28 -1.76 6.20
C SER A 16 0.45 -3.03 6.07
N THR A 17 0.49 -3.63 4.87
CA THR A 17 -0.18 -4.90 4.56
C THR A 17 0.87 -5.92 4.19
N PHE A 18 0.82 -7.09 4.81
CA PHE A 18 1.68 -8.22 4.46
C PHE A 18 0.97 -9.17 3.51
N VAL A 19 1.65 -9.58 2.45
CA VAL A 19 1.15 -10.56 1.48
C VAL A 19 2.24 -11.61 1.24
N ARG A 20 1.94 -12.86 1.57
CA ARG A 20 2.76 -14.02 1.24
C ARG A 20 2.07 -14.86 0.17
N THR A 21 2.73 -15.01 -0.97
CA THR A 21 2.33 -15.94 -2.04
C THR A 21 3.04 -17.29 -1.86
N GLU A 22 2.99 -18.13 -2.88
CA GLU A 22 3.74 -19.39 -2.90
C GLU A 22 5.26 -19.16 -3.02
N SER A 23 5.69 -18.00 -3.54
CA SER A 23 7.08 -17.72 -3.87
C SER A 23 7.65 -16.45 -3.24
N ALA A 24 6.83 -15.51 -2.79
CA ALA A 24 7.27 -14.19 -2.33
C ALA A 24 6.59 -13.78 -1.02
N ARG A 25 7.33 -13.01 -0.20
CA ARG A 25 6.82 -12.27 0.96
C ARG A 25 6.95 -10.78 0.69
N LEU A 26 5.82 -10.09 0.68
CA LEU A 26 5.72 -8.70 0.24
C LEU A 26 5.11 -7.87 1.37
N LEU A 27 5.64 -6.66 1.54
CA LEU A 27 4.98 -5.61 2.29
C LEU A 27 4.42 -4.60 1.31
N VAL A 28 3.13 -4.30 1.37
CA VAL A 28 2.52 -3.13 0.72
C VAL A 28 2.46 -2.03 1.75
N ASP A 29 3.24 -0.97 1.49
CA ASP A 29 3.55 0.12 2.40
C ASP A 29 4.22 -0.28 3.71
N LEU A 30 4.90 0.67 4.32
CA LEU A 30 5.59 0.48 5.59
C LEU A 30 5.65 1.76 6.42
N GLY A 31 4.50 2.15 6.96
CA GLY A 31 4.36 3.18 8.00
C GLY A 31 4.80 2.76 9.40
N LEU A 32 5.28 1.52 9.56
CA LEU A 32 5.69 0.98 10.84
C LEU A 32 7.21 1.06 10.99
N ASN A 33 7.68 1.50 12.17
CA ASN A 33 9.09 1.34 12.49
C ASN A 33 9.47 -0.16 12.58
N GLY A 34 10.76 -0.48 12.41
CA GLY A 34 11.22 -1.87 12.34
C GLY A 34 10.91 -2.71 13.59
N LYS A 35 10.76 -2.11 14.77
CA LYS A 35 10.35 -2.85 15.98
C LYS A 35 8.88 -3.28 15.90
N ARG A 36 7.99 -2.37 15.46
CA ARG A 36 6.56 -2.67 15.29
C ARG A 36 6.33 -3.67 14.16
N LEU A 37 7.07 -3.53 13.05
CA LEU A 37 7.02 -4.50 11.96
C LEU A 37 7.39 -5.91 12.46
N ALA A 38 8.50 -6.05 13.18
CA ALA A 38 8.95 -7.35 13.68
C ALA A 38 7.91 -8.00 14.60
N LEU A 39 7.36 -7.25 15.55
CA LEU A 39 6.30 -7.75 16.43
C LEU A 39 5.04 -8.16 15.65
N ALA A 40 4.63 -7.36 14.66
CA ALA A 40 3.43 -7.65 13.89
C ALA A 40 3.60 -8.89 12.98
N LEU A 41 4.79 -9.11 12.42
CA LEU A 41 5.08 -10.31 11.63
C LEU A 41 5.22 -11.56 12.51
N GLU A 42 5.79 -11.43 13.70
CA GLU A 42 5.94 -12.52 14.67
C GLU A 42 4.59 -13.12 15.09
N GLU A 43 3.52 -12.31 15.17
CA GLU A 43 2.15 -12.79 15.43
C GLU A 43 1.64 -13.82 14.41
N PHE A 44 2.25 -13.87 13.22
CA PHE A 44 1.90 -14.78 12.13
C PHE A 44 3.03 -15.75 11.77
N ASP A 45 4.00 -15.94 12.67
CA ASP A 45 5.20 -16.78 12.45
C ASP A 45 6.05 -16.35 11.23
N GLU A 46 6.05 -15.05 10.91
CA GLU A 46 6.85 -14.48 9.82
C GLU A 46 8.04 -13.69 10.37
N ASP A 47 9.13 -13.69 9.59
CA ASP A 47 10.39 -13.02 9.93
C ASP A 47 10.64 -11.85 8.95
N PRO A 48 10.87 -10.62 9.43
CA PRO A 48 11.29 -9.50 8.60
C PRO A 48 12.48 -9.80 7.67
N ASP A 49 13.44 -10.65 8.08
CA ASP A 49 14.59 -11.04 7.26
C ASP A 49 14.20 -11.92 6.06
N GLN A 50 12.98 -12.45 6.01
CA GLN A 50 12.46 -13.26 4.91
C GLN A 50 11.60 -12.44 3.93
N VAL A 51 11.37 -11.16 4.19
CA VAL A 51 10.61 -10.28 3.28
C VAL A 51 11.41 -10.04 2.00
N ASP A 52 10.79 -10.30 0.85
CA ASP A 52 11.44 -10.23 -0.45
C ASP A 52 11.37 -8.83 -1.07
N ALA A 53 10.34 -8.03 -0.77
CA ALA A 53 10.19 -6.67 -1.28
C ALA A 53 9.22 -5.83 -0.46
N ILE A 54 9.42 -4.50 -0.52
CA ILE A 54 8.45 -3.49 -0.13
C ILE A 54 7.88 -2.88 -1.42
N LEU A 55 6.55 -2.87 -1.55
CA LEU A 55 5.81 -2.20 -2.61
C LEU A 55 5.23 -0.91 -2.00
N LEU A 56 5.62 0.24 -2.50
CA LEU A 56 5.17 1.52 -1.96
C LEU A 56 4.12 2.16 -2.87
N THR A 57 2.94 2.42 -2.31
CA THR A 57 1.78 2.99 -3.02
C THR A 57 1.97 4.47 -3.30
N HIS A 58 2.38 5.26 -2.30
CA HIS A 58 2.55 6.70 -2.40
C HIS A 58 3.42 7.28 -1.26
N GLU A 59 3.70 8.59 -1.29
CA GLU A 59 4.73 9.22 -0.46
C GLU A 59 4.31 9.68 0.94
N HIS A 60 3.07 9.43 1.38
CA HIS A 60 2.60 9.95 2.66
C HIS A 60 3.33 9.30 3.83
N THR A 61 3.46 10.04 4.93
CA THR A 61 4.39 9.68 6.03
C THR A 61 3.98 8.37 6.71
N ASP A 62 2.70 8.13 6.86
CA ASP A 62 2.11 6.90 7.35
C ASP A 62 2.26 5.72 6.37
N HIS A 63 2.80 5.90 5.17
CA HIS A 63 3.15 4.81 4.24
C HIS A 63 4.67 4.62 4.13
N VAL A 64 5.46 5.68 4.26
CA VAL A 64 6.91 5.64 4.00
C VAL A 64 7.80 5.63 5.23
N SER A 65 7.30 6.03 6.41
CA SER A 65 8.15 6.36 7.57
C SER A 65 9.04 5.21 8.07
N GLY A 66 8.64 3.96 7.85
CA GLY A 66 9.41 2.76 8.20
C GLY A 66 10.33 2.24 7.10
N VAL A 67 10.07 2.58 5.84
CA VAL A 67 10.70 2.02 4.63
C VAL A 67 12.22 2.08 4.73
N GLY A 68 12.80 3.27 4.85
CA GLY A 68 14.25 3.43 4.80
C GLY A 68 15.01 2.70 5.92
N VAL A 69 14.44 2.64 7.14
CA VAL A 69 15.06 1.92 8.27
C VAL A 69 15.06 0.42 8.02
N VAL A 70 13.94 -0.12 7.55
CA VAL A 70 13.77 -1.55 7.32
C VAL A 70 14.58 -2.02 6.11
N MET A 71 14.58 -1.25 5.01
CA MET A 71 15.46 -1.48 3.86
C MET A 71 16.92 -1.59 4.28
N ARG A 72 17.45 -0.63 5.06
CA ARG A 72 18.85 -0.66 5.51
C ARG A 72 19.16 -1.89 6.36
N ARG A 73 18.24 -2.25 7.25
CA ARG A 73 18.46 -3.31 8.25
C ARG A 73 18.44 -4.69 7.63
N HIS A 74 17.47 -4.94 6.76
CA HIS A 74 17.17 -6.27 6.21
C HIS A 74 17.59 -6.40 4.74
N ARG A 75 18.11 -5.31 4.13
CA ARG A 75 18.46 -5.23 2.70
C ARG A 75 17.31 -5.57 1.76
N ILE A 76 16.09 -5.19 2.15
CA ILE A 76 14.87 -5.45 1.38
C ILE A 76 14.77 -4.43 0.22
N PRO A 77 14.57 -4.89 -1.03
CA PRO A 77 14.31 -4.02 -2.17
C PRO A 77 12.99 -3.24 -2.06
N LEU A 78 12.99 -2.01 -2.56
CA LEU A 78 11.81 -1.13 -2.65
C LEU A 78 11.35 -1.02 -4.10
N TYR A 79 10.08 -1.26 -4.34
CA TYR A 79 9.41 -1.07 -5.62
C TYR A 79 8.44 0.10 -5.51
N THR A 80 8.62 1.12 -6.35
CA THR A 80 7.80 2.34 -6.32
C THR A 80 7.91 3.11 -7.64
N THR A 81 7.00 4.04 -7.90
CA THR A 81 7.10 4.88 -9.09
C THR A 81 8.20 5.94 -8.92
N LEU A 82 8.73 6.45 -10.02
CA LEU A 82 9.78 7.47 -9.99
C LEU A 82 9.33 8.74 -9.25
N SER A 83 8.10 9.19 -9.49
CA SER A 83 7.55 10.39 -8.87
C SER A 83 7.41 10.22 -7.35
N THR A 84 6.85 9.09 -6.91
CA THR A 84 6.70 8.74 -5.49
C THR A 84 8.07 8.63 -4.82
N PHE A 85 9.03 7.96 -5.45
CA PHE A 85 10.39 7.85 -4.93
C PHE A 85 11.03 9.23 -4.71
N ASN A 86 11.02 10.08 -5.74
CA ASN A 86 11.64 11.41 -5.66
C ASN A 86 11.05 12.27 -4.54
N LYS A 87 9.74 12.14 -4.29
CA LYS A 87 9.05 12.87 -3.24
C LYS A 87 9.34 12.29 -1.85
N ALA A 88 9.41 10.96 -1.75
CA ALA A 88 9.68 10.25 -0.50
C ALA A 88 11.17 10.21 -0.11
N GLU A 89 12.10 10.44 -1.03
CA GLU A 89 13.54 10.24 -0.85
C GLU A 89 14.09 10.86 0.46
N SER A 90 13.68 12.10 0.75
CA SER A 90 14.10 12.81 1.96
C SER A 90 13.64 12.15 3.26
N LEU A 91 12.53 11.39 3.23
CA LEU A 91 11.95 10.66 4.36
C LEU A 91 12.61 9.28 4.56
N LEU A 92 13.21 8.70 3.51
CA LEU A 92 13.87 7.39 3.57
C LEU A 92 15.23 7.46 4.31
N GLY A 93 15.84 8.64 4.35
CA GLY A 93 17.20 8.84 4.86
C GLY A 93 18.24 8.21 3.95
N LYS A 94 19.38 7.76 4.49
CA LYS A 94 20.43 7.13 3.69
C LYS A 94 19.98 5.75 3.22
N ILE A 95 19.81 5.54 1.93
CA ILE A 95 19.42 4.25 1.35
C ILE A 95 20.46 3.77 0.34
N ASP A 96 20.42 2.48 0.06
CA ASP A 96 21.16 1.85 -1.01
C ASP A 96 20.31 1.92 -2.28
N TYR A 97 20.73 2.73 -3.25
CA TYR A 97 19.96 2.93 -4.48
C TYR A 97 19.89 1.68 -5.36
N ASP A 98 20.82 0.73 -5.18
CA ASP A 98 20.78 -0.55 -5.90
C ASP A 98 19.60 -1.43 -5.46
N LEU A 99 18.99 -1.14 -4.31
CA LEU A 99 17.78 -1.79 -3.81
C LEU A 99 16.49 -1.08 -4.27
N VAL A 100 16.58 0.00 -5.04
CA VAL A 100 15.41 0.74 -5.52
C VAL A 100 15.07 0.28 -6.94
N HIS A 101 13.86 -0.25 -7.10
CA HIS A 101 13.32 -0.69 -8.37
C HIS A 101 12.17 0.23 -8.78
N LEU A 102 12.38 1.00 -9.84
CA LEU A 102 11.36 1.88 -10.38
C LEU A 102 10.35 1.07 -11.20
N ILE A 103 9.07 1.23 -10.89
CA ILE A 103 7.96 0.60 -11.62
C ILE A 103 7.17 1.63 -12.42
N VAL A 104 6.43 1.14 -13.41
CA VAL A 104 5.52 1.95 -14.23
C VAL A 104 4.12 1.34 -14.12
N PRO A 105 3.10 2.11 -13.71
CA PRO A 105 1.73 1.61 -13.63
C PRO A 105 1.26 1.00 -14.96
N GLY A 106 0.55 -0.13 -14.89
CA GLY A 106 0.10 -0.92 -16.04
C GLY A 106 1.14 -1.89 -16.60
N ASN A 107 2.43 -1.73 -16.29
CA ASN A 107 3.47 -2.69 -16.68
C ASN A 107 3.67 -3.73 -15.57
N PRO A 108 3.49 -5.03 -15.87
CA PRO A 108 3.77 -6.08 -14.90
C PRO A 108 5.26 -6.13 -14.56
N PHE A 109 5.56 -6.47 -13.31
CA PHE A 109 6.89 -6.82 -12.84
C PHE A 109 6.82 -8.07 -11.96
N THR A 110 7.98 -8.64 -11.65
CA THR A 110 8.03 -9.88 -10.86
C THR A 110 8.93 -9.71 -9.65
N VAL A 111 8.46 -10.18 -8.50
CA VAL A 111 9.29 -10.44 -7.32
C VAL A 111 9.29 -11.95 -7.12
N ARG A 112 10.46 -12.57 -7.17
CA ARG A 112 10.61 -14.05 -7.24
C ARG A 112 9.83 -14.61 -8.44
N ASP A 113 8.84 -15.47 -8.20
CA ASP A 113 7.93 -16.03 -9.22
C ASP A 113 6.52 -15.41 -9.12
N THR A 114 6.35 -14.30 -8.40
CA THR A 114 5.07 -13.60 -8.23
C THR A 114 5.00 -12.41 -9.17
N GLU A 115 4.06 -12.44 -10.11
CA GLU A 115 3.72 -11.30 -10.95
C GLU A 115 2.90 -10.28 -10.15
N ILE A 116 3.24 -9.00 -10.34
CA ILE A 116 2.61 -7.86 -9.68
C ILE A 116 2.34 -6.80 -10.74
N ILE A 117 1.16 -6.19 -10.68
CA ILE A 117 0.79 -5.05 -11.52
C ILE A 117 0.40 -3.90 -10.63
N ALA A 118 1.07 -2.75 -10.80
CA ALA A 118 0.63 -1.49 -10.22
C ALA A 118 -0.43 -0.84 -11.11
N PHE A 119 -1.42 -0.19 -10.52
CA PHE A 119 -2.45 0.56 -11.24
C PHE A 119 -2.70 1.91 -10.58
N PRO A 120 -3.03 2.97 -11.34
CA PRO A 120 -3.18 4.31 -10.79
C PRO A 120 -4.38 4.38 -9.84
N LEU A 121 -4.26 5.23 -8.81
CA LEU A 121 -5.33 5.60 -7.88
C LEU A 121 -5.62 7.09 -7.94
N SER A 122 -6.74 7.51 -7.36
CA SER A 122 -7.10 8.92 -7.26
C SER A 122 -6.93 9.37 -5.81
N HIS A 123 -5.79 9.99 -5.51
CA HIS A 123 -5.48 10.45 -4.16
C HIS A 123 -4.58 11.69 -4.21
N ASP A 124 -4.59 12.48 -3.14
CA ASP A 124 -3.78 13.70 -2.95
C ASP A 124 -2.29 13.35 -2.70
N ALA A 125 -1.69 12.68 -3.67
CA ALA A 125 -0.31 12.22 -3.71
C ALA A 125 0.26 12.42 -5.12
N VAL A 126 1.59 12.39 -5.27
CA VAL A 126 2.23 12.76 -6.55
C VAL A 126 1.94 11.77 -7.68
N ASP A 127 1.88 10.48 -7.37
CA ASP A 127 1.65 9.39 -8.33
C ASP A 127 1.20 8.11 -7.59
N PRO A 128 0.03 8.12 -6.95
CA PRO A 128 -0.44 7.03 -6.11
C PRO A 128 -0.85 5.81 -6.93
N VAL A 129 -0.47 4.62 -6.43
CA VAL A 129 -0.78 3.35 -7.08
C VAL A 129 -1.34 2.31 -6.11
N GLY A 130 -2.24 1.48 -6.60
CA GLY A 130 -2.64 0.22 -5.99
C GLY A 130 -1.87 -0.94 -6.61
N PHE A 131 -1.93 -2.11 -5.98
CA PHE A 131 -1.25 -3.30 -6.45
C PHE A 131 -2.20 -4.49 -6.59
N ARG A 132 -2.10 -5.19 -7.72
CA ARG A 132 -2.63 -6.55 -7.89
C ARG A 132 -1.46 -7.53 -7.82
N ILE A 133 -1.54 -8.47 -6.90
CA ILE A 133 -0.49 -9.46 -6.61
C ILE A 133 -1.02 -10.84 -6.99
N SER A 134 -0.39 -11.49 -7.96
CA SER A 134 -0.85 -12.77 -8.50
C SER A 134 -0.51 -13.94 -7.57
N SER A 135 -1.44 -14.89 -7.42
CA SER A 135 -1.21 -16.12 -6.66
C SER A 135 -1.94 -17.30 -7.31
N LYS A 136 -1.38 -18.51 -7.18
CA LYS A 136 -2.03 -19.75 -7.66
C LYS A 136 -3.36 -20.03 -6.94
N HIS A 137 -3.59 -19.41 -5.79
CA HIS A 137 -4.82 -19.54 -5.02
C HIS A 137 -5.82 -18.39 -5.26
N GLY A 138 -5.51 -17.47 -6.17
CA GLY A 138 -6.31 -16.29 -6.49
C GLY A 138 -5.64 -15.01 -6.01
N ASP A 139 -5.77 -13.96 -6.83
CA ASP A 139 -5.00 -12.73 -6.66
C ASP A 139 -5.44 -11.92 -5.43
N VAL A 140 -4.49 -11.15 -4.89
CA VAL A 140 -4.71 -10.19 -3.81
C VAL A 140 -4.61 -8.78 -4.39
N GLY A 141 -5.67 -8.00 -4.25
CA GLY A 141 -5.68 -6.58 -4.58
C GLY A 141 -5.45 -5.73 -3.32
N VAL A 142 -4.64 -4.68 -3.45
CA VAL A 142 -4.49 -3.66 -2.41
C VAL A 142 -4.75 -2.30 -3.04
N MET A 143 -5.80 -1.64 -2.55
CA MET A 143 -6.25 -0.32 -2.96
C MET A 143 -6.67 0.46 -1.71
N THR A 144 -5.68 1.05 -1.06
CA THR A 144 -5.84 1.96 0.08
C THR A 144 -5.68 3.39 -0.40
N ASP A 145 -6.13 4.37 0.38
CA ASP A 145 -6.08 5.79 0.04
C ASP A 145 -6.47 6.11 -1.41
N THR A 146 -7.75 5.97 -1.71
CA THR A 146 -8.33 6.44 -2.98
C THR A 146 -9.62 7.18 -2.69
N GLY A 147 -9.88 8.28 -3.39
CA GLY A 147 -11.12 9.06 -3.33
C GLY A 147 -12.16 8.64 -4.37
N GLU A 148 -11.81 7.71 -5.26
CA GLU A 148 -12.80 7.11 -6.16
C GLU A 148 -12.42 5.68 -6.56
N PHE A 149 -13.45 4.91 -6.90
CA PHE A 149 -13.29 3.59 -7.49
C PHE A 149 -13.62 3.62 -8.99
N ASP A 150 -12.65 4.09 -9.76
CA ASP A 150 -12.80 4.32 -11.20
C ASP A 150 -12.79 3.02 -12.03
N VAL A 151 -12.93 3.15 -13.36
CA VAL A 151 -12.98 2.00 -14.27
C VAL A 151 -11.65 1.22 -14.29
N TYR A 152 -10.51 1.90 -14.16
CA TYR A 152 -9.21 1.25 -14.15
C TYR A 152 -9.03 0.40 -12.89
N ALA A 153 -9.33 0.96 -11.72
CA ALA A 153 -9.29 0.25 -10.46
C ALA A 153 -10.24 -0.95 -10.46
N ARG A 154 -11.47 -0.79 -10.98
CA ARG A 154 -12.45 -1.88 -11.11
C ARG A 154 -11.93 -3.03 -11.96
N GLU A 155 -11.42 -2.75 -13.15
CA GLU A 155 -10.89 -3.81 -14.02
C GLU A 155 -9.60 -4.42 -13.47
N SER A 156 -8.73 -3.64 -12.82
CA SER A 156 -7.52 -4.15 -12.16
C SER A 156 -7.84 -5.09 -11.00
N LEU A 157 -8.88 -4.81 -10.21
CA LEU A 157 -9.26 -5.62 -9.05
C LEU A 157 -10.22 -6.77 -9.39
N LYS A 158 -10.80 -6.77 -10.58
CA LYS A 158 -11.75 -7.80 -11.03
C LYS A 158 -11.15 -9.20 -10.95
N GLY A 159 -11.89 -10.08 -10.27
CA GLY A 159 -11.52 -11.48 -10.08
C GLY A 159 -10.48 -11.71 -8.97
N CYS A 160 -10.02 -10.68 -8.27
CA CYS A 160 -9.21 -10.87 -7.07
C CYS A 160 -10.00 -11.66 -6.03
N ARG A 161 -9.34 -12.59 -5.35
CA ARG A 161 -9.94 -13.40 -4.28
C ARG A 161 -10.07 -12.59 -2.99
N VAL A 162 -9.11 -11.71 -2.74
CA VAL A 162 -9.09 -10.80 -1.60
C VAL A 162 -8.78 -9.40 -2.13
N VAL A 163 -9.49 -8.40 -1.62
CA VAL A 163 -9.18 -6.99 -1.87
C VAL A 163 -9.09 -6.26 -0.54
N TYR A 164 -7.98 -5.58 -0.30
CA TYR A 164 -7.84 -4.60 0.77
C TYR A 164 -8.30 -3.25 0.24
N LEU A 165 -9.38 -2.74 0.83
CA LEU A 165 -9.96 -1.43 0.55
C LEU A 165 -9.94 -0.62 1.84
N GLU A 166 -9.76 0.69 1.69
CA GLU A 166 -9.86 1.66 2.79
C GLU A 166 -11.04 2.59 2.55
N SER A 167 -11.90 2.72 3.57
CA SER A 167 -12.95 3.72 3.64
C SER A 167 -12.78 4.51 4.94
N ASN A 168 -12.81 5.83 4.84
CA ASN A 168 -12.32 6.69 5.92
C ASN A 168 -13.39 7.53 6.58
N TYR A 169 -14.62 7.52 6.07
CA TYR A 169 -15.71 8.27 6.67
C TYR A 169 -17.09 7.72 6.33
N ASP A 170 -18.01 8.02 7.25
CA ASP A 170 -19.44 8.02 7.03
C ASP A 170 -19.86 9.44 6.64
N GLU A 171 -20.68 9.60 5.59
CA GLU A 171 -21.03 10.91 5.03
C GLU A 171 -21.73 11.81 6.06
N ASP A 172 -22.68 11.25 6.81
CA ASP A 172 -23.42 11.98 7.84
C ASP A 172 -22.49 12.39 8.98
N MET A 173 -21.62 11.48 9.44
CA MET A 173 -20.64 11.80 10.48
C MET A 173 -19.64 12.87 10.02
N LEU A 174 -19.17 12.81 8.78
CA LEU A 174 -18.23 13.79 8.24
C LEU A 174 -18.88 15.17 8.19
N TRP A 175 -20.05 15.28 7.59
CA TRP A 175 -20.69 16.58 7.35
C TRP A 175 -21.27 17.21 8.62
N ASN A 176 -21.72 16.40 9.59
CA ASN A 176 -22.22 16.88 10.87
C ASN A 176 -21.17 16.96 11.99
N GLY A 177 -19.96 16.44 11.78
CA GLY A 177 -18.87 16.45 12.76
C GLY A 177 -18.13 17.77 12.90
N ASP A 178 -17.14 17.80 13.79
CA ASP A 178 -16.42 19.03 14.19
C ASP A 178 -15.29 19.44 13.24
N TYR A 179 -15.05 18.71 12.16
CA TYR A 179 -13.97 19.06 11.24
C TYR A 179 -14.18 20.45 10.60
N PRO A 180 -13.12 21.23 10.40
CA PRO A 180 -13.21 22.46 9.62
C PRO A 180 -13.75 22.15 8.22
N TYR A 181 -14.62 23.02 7.70
CA TYR A 181 -15.25 22.83 6.38
C TYR A 181 -14.24 22.51 5.25
N PRO A 182 -13.05 23.16 5.15
CA PRO A 182 -12.08 22.81 4.12
C PRO A 182 -11.56 21.38 4.21
N LEU A 183 -11.44 20.83 5.42
CA LEU A 183 -11.01 19.44 5.62
C LEU A 183 -12.12 18.47 5.20
N LYS A 184 -13.39 18.77 5.52
CA LYS A 184 -14.54 17.98 5.07
C LYS A 184 -14.57 17.87 3.56
N VAL A 185 -14.45 19.00 2.86
CA VAL A 185 -14.41 19.06 1.39
C VAL A 185 -13.22 18.27 0.83
N ARG A 186 -12.05 18.30 1.47
CA ARG A 186 -10.89 17.51 1.02
C ARG A 186 -11.15 16.01 1.16
N ILE A 187 -11.70 15.57 2.30
CA ILE A 187 -12.01 14.17 2.58
C ILE A 187 -13.04 13.64 1.57
N ASP A 188 -14.13 14.37 1.36
CA ASP A 188 -15.24 14.07 0.44
C ASP A 188 -14.93 14.46 -1.03
N SER A 189 -13.65 14.47 -1.42
CA SER A 189 -13.26 14.76 -2.79
C SER A 189 -12.81 13.50 -3.50
N ARG A 190 -12.85 13.53 -4.84
CA ARG A 190 -12.33 12.43 -5.69
C ARG A 190 -10.85 12.11 -5.46
N SER A 191 -10.09 13.04 -4.87
CA SER A 191 -8.68 12.84 -4.48
C SER A 191 -8.50 12.69 -2.96
N GLY A 192 -9.60 12.60 -2.21
CA GLY A 192 -9.63 12.34 -0.79
C GLY A 192 -9.64 10.86 -0.51
N HIS A 193 -10.74 10.37 0.06
CA HIS A 193 -10.94 8.97 0.42
C HIS A 193 -12.35 8.50 0.04
N LEU A 194 -12.56 7.18 -0.04
CA LEU A 194 -13.89 6.60 -0.21
C LEU A 194 -14.72 6.76 1.06
N SER A 195 -16.01 7.05 0.87
CA SER A 195 -17.01 6.88 1.92
C SER A 195 -17.29 5.40 2.18
N ASN A 196 -17.88 5.08 3.34
CA ASN A 196 -18.31 3.72 3.65
C ASN A 196 -19.32 3.17 2.62
N ASP A 197 -20.22 4.04 2.13
CA ASP A 197 -21.23 3.66 1.16
C ASP A 197 -20.64 3.44 -0.24
N GLU A 198 -19.65 4.25 -0.64
CA GLU A 198 -18.92 4.04 -1.89
C GLU A 198 -18.11 2.74 -1.87
N ALA A 199 -17.48 2.41 -0.75
CA ALA A 199 -16.73 1.17 -0.59
C ALA A 199 -17.61 -0.09 -0.60
N GLY A 200 -18.90 0.04 -0.28
CA GLY A 200 -19.86 -1.06 -0.28
C GLY A 200 -20.48 -1.40 -1.65
N GLN A 201 -20.26 -0.58 -2.67
CA GLN A 201 -20.84 -0.70 -4.02
C GLN A 201 -20.00 -1.58 -4.96
#